data_AF-A0A2J8PQK8-F1
#
_entry.id   AF-A0A2J8PQK8-F1
#
_cell.length_a   1.000
_cell.length_b   1.000
_cell.length_c   1.000
_cell.angle_alpha   90.00
_cell.angle_beta   90.00
_cell.angle_gamma   90.00
#
_symmetry.space_group_name_H-M   'P 1'
#
loop_
_entity.id
_entity.type
_entity.pdbx_description
1 polymer ?
#
loop_
_entity_poly.entity_id
_entity_poly.type
_entity_poly.pdbx_seq_one_letter_code
_entity_poly.pdbx_strand_id
1 'polypeptide(L)' 'MMERRMECGAVIMNGCIYVTGGYSYSKGTYLQSIEKYDPDLNKWEIVGN' A
#
# COMPACT_ATOMS: atom_id res chain seq x y z
N MET A 1 -3.89 -5.85 -1.97
CA MET A 1 -3.31 -4.58 -2.45
C MET A 1 -4.29 -4.02 -3.46
N MET A 2 -4.55 -2.73 -3.40
CA MET A 2 -5.55 -2.03 -4.21
C MET A 2 -4.97 -1.54 -5.55
N GLU A 3 -3.69 -1.18 -5.57
CA GLU A 3 -2.97 -0.82 -6.80
C GLU A 3 -1.63 -1.55 -6.89
N ARG A 4 -1.34 -2.13 -8.06
CA ARG A 4 -0.03 -2.74 -8.32
C ARG A 4 1.03 -1.64 -8.37
N ARG A 5 2.09 -1.81 -7.59
CA ARG A 5 3.18 -0.83 -7.48
C ARG A 5 4.54 -1.53 -7.36
N MET A 6 5.58 -0.83 -7.79
CA MET A 6 6.98 -1.18 -7.57
C MET A 6 7.68 -0.02 -6.87
N GLU A 7 8.90 -0.25 -6.37
CA GLU A 7 9.71 0.80 -5.71
C GLU A 7 8.99 1.44 -4.50
N CYS A 8 8.07 0.70 -3.87
CA CYS A 8 7.34 1.17 -2.70
C CYS A 8 8.10 0.87 -1.40
N GLY A 9 7.84 1.68 -0.37
CA GLY A 9 8.27 1.36 0.99
C GLY A 9 7.23 0.49 1.69
N ALA A 10 7.67 -0.44 2.53
CA ALA A 10 6.79 -1.26 3.36
C ALA A 10 7.30 -1.36 4.80
N VAL A 11 6.39 -1.37 5.76
CA VAL A 11 6.70 -1.55 7.19
C VAL A 11 5.60 -2.34 7.88
N ILE A 12 5.98 -3.09 8.92
CA ILE A 12 5.02 -3.75 9.82
C ILE A 12 4.82 -2.85 11.04
N MET A 13 3.57 -2.52 11.35
CA MET A 13 3.21 -1.71 12.52
C MET A 13 1.88 -2.22 13.08
N ASN A 14 1.81 -2.43 14.39
CA ASN A 14 0.61 -2.91 15.09
C ASN A 14 -0.01 -4.17 14.45
N GLY A 15 0.84 -5.14 14.04
CA GLY A 15 0.39 -6.38 13.41
C GLY A 15 -0.11 -6.25 11.96
N CYS A 16 -0.14 -5.05 11.40
CA CYS A 16 -0.56 -4.78 10.02
C CYS A 16 0.63 -4.46 9.12
N ILE A 17 0.49 -4.72 7.81
CA ILE A 17 1.47 -4.29 6.80
C ILE A 17 1.03 -2.95 6.24
N TYR A 18 1.91 -1.97 6.22
CA TYR A 18 1.69 -0.69 5.56
C TYR A 18 2.60 -0.58 4.35
N VAL A 19 2.05 -0.15 3.23
CA VAL A 19 2.78 0.10 1.99
C VAL A 19 2.55 1.54 1.57
N THR A 20 3.62 2.28 1.29
CA THR A 20 3.58 3.70 0.90
C THR A 20 4.34 3.94 -0.39
N GLY A 21 3.86 4.90 -1.19
CA GLY A 21 4.58 5.36 -2.37
C GLY A 21 4.68 4.32 -3.48
N GLY A 22 5.67 4.47 -4.35
CA GLY A 22 5.96 3.54 -5.45
C GLY A 22 5.27 3.91 -6.77
N TYR A 23 5.74 3.30 -7.85
CA TYR A 23 5.30 3.58 -9.21
C TYR A 23 4.26 2.55 -9.67
N SER A 24 3.14 3.03 -10.22
CA SER A 24 2.13 2.17 -10.86
C SER A 24 2.29 2.25 -12.38
N TYR A 25 2.61 1.13 -13.01
CA TYR A 25 2.61 1.02 -14.47
C TYR A 25 1.21 1.21 -15.07
N SER A 26 0.15 0.75 -14.39
CA SER A 26 -1.23 0.92 -14.85
C SER A 26 -1.64 2.39 -14.93
N LYS A 27 -1.13 3.21 -14.01
CA LYS A 27 -1.45 4.64 -13.93
C LYS A 27 -0.40 5.54 -14.57
N GLY A 28 0.78 5.01 -14.90
CA GLY A 28 1.88 5.78 -15.47
C GLY A 28 2.42 6.86 -14.53
N THR A 29 2.29 6.69 -13.21
CA THR A 29 2.67 7.71 -12.22
C THR A 29 3.03 7.11 -10.87
N TYR A 30 3.68 7.92 -10.04
CA TYR A 30 3.94 7.61 -8.64
C TYR A 30 2.67 7.76 -7.80
N LEU A 31 2.46 6.80 -6.92
CA LEU A 31 1.34 6.79 -5.99
C LEU A 31 1.72 7.58 -4.75
N GLN A 32 0.79 8.36 -4.22
CA GLN A 32 0.91 8.97 -2.90
C GLN A 32 0.20 8.14 -1.83
N SER A 33 -0.70 7.23 -2.24
CA SER A 33 -1.49 6.45 -1.30
C SER A 33 -0.66 5.56 -0.39
N ILE A 34 -1.09 5.51 0.87
CA ILE A 34 -0.67 4.57 1.90
C ILE A 34 -1.76 3.51 2.00
N GLU A 35 -1.40 2.26 1.77
CA GLU A 35 -2.29 1.11 1.91
C GLU A 35 -1.92 0.30 3.16
N LYS A 36 -2.92 -0.15 3.92
CA LYS A 36 -2.76 -1.05 5.06
C LYS A 36 -3.37 -2.41 4.73
N TYR A 37 -2.65 -3.49 5.00
CA TYR A 37 -3.18 -4.84 5.10
C TYR A 37 -3.38 -5.23 6.54
N ASP A 38 -4.60 -5.64 6.86
CA ASP A 38 -4.98 -6.21 8.14
C ASP A 38 -5.14 -7.74 7.96
N PRO A 39 -4.24 -8.56 8.54
CA PRO A 39 -4.31 -10.02 8.41
C PRO A 39 -5.54 -10.65 9.08
N ASP A 40 -6.03 -10.07 10.17
CA ASP A 40 -7.18 -10.61 10.91
C ASP A 40 -8.46 -10.46 10.10
N LEU A 41 -8.56 -9.35 9.37
CA LEU A 41 -9.66 -9.06 8.46
C LEU A 41 -9.40 -9.52 7.02
N ASN A 42 -8.19 -10.03 6.75
CA ASN A 42 -7.69 -10.39 5.43
C ASN A 42 -8.03 -9.36 4.35
N LYS A 43 -7.82 -8.08 4.64
CA LYS A 43 -8.25 -6.98 3.77
C LYS A 43 -7.18 -5.93 3.59
N TRP A 44 -7.21 -5.29 2.43
CA TRP A 44 -6.45 -4.07 2.16
C TRP A 44 -7.37 -2.85 2.19
N GLU A 45 -6.87 -1.75 2.71
CA GLU A 45 -7.58 -0.46 2.71
C GLU A 45 -6.60 0.72 2.50
N ILE A 46 -7.08 1.80 1.88
CA ILE A 46 -6.32 3.04 1.76
C ILE A 46 -6.51 3.82 3.06
N VAL A 47 -5.40 4.15 3.73
CA VAL A 47 -5.40 4.83 5.04
C VAL A 47 -4.83 6.25 4.99
N GLY A 48 -4.30 6.67 3.84
CA GLY A 48 -3.74 8.02 3.66
C GLY A 48 -3.20 8.24 2.26
N ASN A 49 -2.71 9.48 2.02
CA ASN A 49 -1.98 9.94 0.84
C ASN A 49 -0.76 10.76 1.30
#